data_AF-A0ABC8UJB9-F1
#
_entry.id   AF-A0ABC8UJB9-F1
#
_cell.length_a   1.000
_cell.length_b   1.000
_cell.length_c   1.000
_cell.angle_alpha   90.00
_cell.angle_beta   90.00
_cell.angle_gamma   90.00
#
_symmetry.space_group_name_H-M   'P 1'
#
loop_
_entity.id
_entity.type
_entity.pdbx_description
1 polymer ?
#
loop_
_entity_poly.entity_id
_entity_poly.type
_entity_poly.pdbx_seq_one_letter_code
_entity_poly.pdbx_strand_id
1 'polypeptide(L)'
;MFLVVDQAAGFVSLDCGGKDNFTDELGLVWTPDSQIIYGEATNISVANETRKQYMTLRYFPADSRKYCYTLEVTSRTRYLVRATFLYGNFDNNNVYPKFDISLGATHWATIVISDAYTIEVEELIFLATNPTICVCLSNATTGLPFISTLELRKFNGSIYLTQFENQFFLSVSARINFGADNEDPIRYAPDFQIRDVTVTG
;
A
#
# COMPACT_ATOMS: atom_id res chain seq x y z
N MET A 1 -26.57 3.86 16.46
CA MET A 1 -26.39 4.87 15.40
C MET A 1 -24.99 4.67 14.87
N PHE A 2 -24.85 3.88 13.80
CA PHE A 2 -23.54 3.62 13.19
C PHE A 2 -23.22 4.80 12.27
N LEU A 3 -22.15 5.52 12.58
CA LEU A 3 -21.59 6.50 11.66
C LEU A 3 -20.94 5.69 10.53
N VAL A 4 -21.60 5.64 9.37
CA VAL A 4 -20.94 5.25 8.13
C VAL A 4 -20.00 6.39 7.79
N VAL A 5 -18.71 6.21 7.99
CA VAL A 5 -17.69 7.16 7.52
C VAL A 5 -17.66 7.01 6.00
N ASP A 6 -18.25 7.97 5.30
CA ASP A 6 -18.15 8.05 3.85
C ASP A 6 -16.67 8.22 3.47
N GLN A 7 -16.17 7.41 2.54
CA GLN A 7 -14.78 7.43 2.14
C GLN A 7 -14.47 8.80 1.52
N ALA A 8 -13.50 9.51 2.09
CA ALA A 8 -13.17 10.86 1.64
C ALA A 8 -12.84 10.88 0.14
N ALA A 9 -13.41 11.85 -0.59
CA ALA A 9 -13.22 11.96 -2.04
C ALA A 9 -11.73 11.97 -2.43
N GLY A 10 -11.33 11.02 -3.28
CA GLY A 10 -9.95 10.82 -3.72
C GLY A 10 -9.14 9.82 -2.89
N PHE A 11 -9.78 9.06 -2.00
CA PHE A 11 -9.18 7.90 -1.34
C PHE A 11 -9.41 6.65 -2.19
N VAL A 12 -8.43 5.76 -2.23
CA VAL A 12 -8.52 4.44 -2.89
C VAL A 12 -8.03 3.37 -1.93
N SER A 13 -8.67 2.20 -1.92
CA SER A 13 -8.22 1.04 -1.18
C SER A 13 -8.48 -0.21 -2.01
N LEU A 14 -7.39 -0.78 -2.53
CA LEU A 14 -7.44 -1.97 -3.34
C LEU A 14 -7.13 -3.20 -2.49
N ASP A 15 -8.07 -4.15 -2.51
CA ASP A 15 -7.86 -5.52 -2.06
C ASP A 15 -7.32 -6.33 -3.25
N CYS A 16 -6.00 -6.57 -3.27
CA CYS A 16 -5.34 -7.15 -4.43
C CYS A 16 -5.64 -8.65 -4.52
N GLY A 17 -6.21 -9.09 -5.64
CA GLY A 17 -6.71 -10.46 -5.80
C GLY A 17 -8.08 -10.72 -5.14
N GLY A 18 -8.66 -9.71 -4.48
CA GLY A 18 -10.02 -9.75 -3.97
C GLY A 18 -11.06 -9.86 -5.10
N LYS A 19 -12.29 -10.24 -4.74
CA LYS A 19 -13.39 -10.42 -5.72
C LYS A 19 -14.55 -9.46 -5.55
N ASP A 20 -14.83 -9.07 -4.30
CA ASP A 20 -16.02 -8.31 -3.95
C ASP A 20 -15.65 -7.09 -3.14
N ASN A 21 -16.39 -6.00 -3.34
CA ASN A 21 -16.29 -4.83 -2.49
C ASN A 21 -16.68 -5.17 -1.05
N PHE A 22 -16.04 -4.54 -0.08
CA PHE A 22 -16.45 -4.61 1.32
C PHE A 22 -16.03 -3.36 2.09
N THR A 23 -16.61 -3.19 3.26
CA THR A 23 -16.21 -2.16 4.22
C THR A 23 -15.60 -2.86 5.42
N ASP A 24 -14.41 -2.44 5.84
CA ASP A 24 -13.78 -2.99 7.04
C ASP A 24 -14.36 -2.41 8.34
N GLU A 25 -13.91 -2.91 9.48
CA GLU A 25 -14.36 -2.47 10.81
C GLU A 25 -14.06 -1.00 11.09
N LEU A 26 -13.15 -0.40 10.33
CA LEU A 26 -12.75 1.01 10.44
C LEU A 26 -13.53 1.91 9.48
N GLY A 27 -14.48 1.37 8.72
CA GLY A 27 -15.28 2.11 7.76
C GLY A 27 -14.59 2.36 6.41
N LEU A 28 -13.43 1.75 6.14
CA LEU A 28 -12.77 1.90 4.85
C LEU A 28 -13.43 1.00 3.81
N VAL A 29 -13.82 1.60 2.70
CA VAL A 29 -14.32 0.86 1.53
C VAL A 29 -13.14 0.30 0.75
N TRP A 30 -13.11 -1.02 0.61
CA TRP A 30 -12.16 -1.80 -0.16
C TRP A 30 -12.80 -2.28 -1.46
N THR A 31 -12.09 -2.12 -2.57
CA THR A 31 -12.50 -2.58 -3.90
C THR A 31 -11.47 -3.56 -4.45
N PRO A 32 -11.88 -4.58 -5.22
CA PRO A 32 -10.95 -5.52 -5.83
C PRO A 32 -10.12 -4.82 -6.91
N ASP A 33 -8.90 -5.30 -7.14
CA ASP A 33 -8.01 -4.82 -8.21
C ASP A 33 -8.33 -5.39 -9.61
N SER A 34 -9.62 -5.65 -9.87
CA SER A 34 -10.12 -6.31 -11.08
C SER A 34 -9.71 -5.65 -12.42
N GLN A 35 -9.34 -4.37 -12.39
CA GLN A 35 -8.82 -3.62 -13.53
C GLN A 35 -7.41 -4.06 -13.96
N ILE A 36 -6.69 -4.82 -13.13
CA ILE A 36 -5.35 -5.31 -13.42
C ILE A 36 -5.45 -6.57 -14.30
N ILE A 37 -4.94 -6.44 -15.52
CA ILE A 37 -4.99 -7.52 -16.54
C ILE A 37 -3.84 -8.53 -16.45
N TYR A 38 -2.83 -8.26 -15.61
CA TYR A 38 -1.64 -9.09 -15.44
C TYR A 38 -1.56 -9.69 -14.03
N GLY A 39 -0.75 -10.74 -13.90
CA GLY A 39 -0.62 -11.45 -12.64
C GLY A 39 -1.84 -12.31 -12.31
N GLU A 40 -1.70 -13.10 -11.26
CA GLU A 40 -2.70 -14.07 -10.83
C GLU A 40 -3.10 -13.78 -9.38
N ALA A 41 -4.37 -14.00 -9.09
CA ALA A 41 -4.93 -13.81 -7.76
C ALA A 41 -4.97 -15.16 -7.04
N THR A 42 -4.63 -15.15 -5.75
CA THR A 42 -4.74 -16.34 -4.90
C THR A 42 -5.21 -15.97 -3.50
N ASN A 43 -5.79 -16.95 -2.81
CA ASN A 43 -6.14 -16.82 -1.40
C ASN A 43 -4.94 -17.24 -0.55
N ILE A 44 -4.79 -16.58 0.58
CA ILE A 44 -3.85 -16.95 1.63
C ILE A 44 -4.61 -17.15 2.94
N SER A 45 -4.01 -17.92 3.84
CA SER A 45 -4.55 -18.18 5.17
C SER A 45 -3.42 -18.09 6.18
N VAL A 46 -3.43 -17.04 6.99
CA VAL A 46 -2.46 -16.80 8.05
C VAL A 46 -3.15 -16.93 9.40
N ALA A 47 -2.54 -17.65 10.34
CA ALA A 47 -3.12 -17.86 11.67
C ALA A 47 -3.32 -16.52 12.39
N ASN A 48 -4.47 -16.34 13.03
CA ASN A 48 -4.88 -15.13 13.76
C ASN A 48 -5.05 -13.86 12.92
N GLU A 49 -4.90 -13.92 11.58
CA GLU A 49 -5.31 -12.84 10.71
C GLU A 49 -6.80 -13.00 10.39
N THR A 50 -7.58 -11.95 10.63
CA THR A 50 -9.04 -11.94 10.43
C THR A 50 -9.48 -10.86 9.45
N ARG A 51 -8.59 -9.93 9.11
CA ARG A 51 -8.88 -8.79 8.23
C ARG A 51 -8.99 -9.26 6.79
N LYS A 52 -10.11 -8.95 6.17
CA LYS A 52 -10.48 -9.47 4.84
C LYS A 52 -9.49 -9.07 3.74
N GLN A 53 -8.93 -7.86 3.78
CA GLN A 53 -7.93 -7.36 2.83
C GLN A 53 -6.58 -8.10 2.87
N TYR A 54 -6.39 -9.01 3.84
CA TYR A 54 -5.19 -9.84 3.98
C TYR A 54 -5.47 -11.32 3.72
N MET A 55 -6.64 -11.64 3.15
CA MET A 55 -7.01 -13.02 2.78
C MET A 55 -6.66 -13.34 1.32
N THR A 56 -6.29 -12.33 0.54
CA THR A 56 -5.95 -12.44 -0.87
C THR A 56 -4.68 -11.65 -1.18
N LEU A 57 -4.02 -12.06 -2.26
CA LEU A 57 -2.96 -11.30 -2.89
C LEU A 57 -3.00 -11.48 -4.40
N ARG A 58 -2.35 -10.57 -5.12
CA ARG A 58 -2.00 -10.73 -6.53
C ARG A 58 -0.49 -10.88 -6.68
N TYR A 59 -0.06 -11.93 -7.37
CA TYR A 59 1.34 -12.17 -7.69
C TYR A 59 1.61 -12.06 -9.19
N PHE A 60 2.86 -11.81 -9.54
CA PHE A 60 3.31 -11.56 -10.90
C PHE A 60 4.47 -12.50 -11.28
N PRO A 61 4.65 -12.80 -12.57
CA PRO A 61 5.81 -13.54 -13.04
C PRO A 61 7.13 -12.85 -12.65
N ALA A 62 8.11 -13.64 -12.21
CA ALA A 62 9.47 -13.19 -11.97
C ALA A 62 10.24 -13.06 -13.29
N ASP A 63 9.89 -12.05 -14.09
CA ASP A 63 10.55 -11.72 -15.35
C ASP A 63 11.08 -10.26 -15.36
N SER A 64 11.60 -9.81 -16.50
CA SER A 64 12.18 -8.46 -16.64
C SER A 64 11.13 -7.36 -16.82
N ARG A 65 9.82 -7.68 -16.81
CA ARG A 65 8.75 -6.70 -16.98
C ARG A 65 8.48 -5.97 -15.68
N LYS A 66 7.85 -4.80 -15.82
CA LYS A 66 7.29 -4.03 -14.70
C LYS A 66 5.77 -4.19 -14.71
N TYR A 67 5.20 -4.51 -13.56
CA TYR A 67 3.75 -4.66 -13.39
C TYR A 67 3.22 -3.48 -12.57
N CYS A 68 2.38 -2.64 -13.18
CA CYS A 68 2.02 -1.34 -12.62
C CYS A 68 0.52 -1.21 -12.35
N TYR A 69 0.20 -0.66 -11.18
CA TYR A 69 -1.12 -0.14 -10.82
C TYR A 69 -1.17 1.34 -11.21
N THR A 70 -2.08 1.70 -12.10
CA THR A 70 -2.34 3.11 -12.42
C THR A 70 -3.47 3.63 -11.56
N LEU A 71 -3.21 4.69 -10.79
CA LEU A 71 -4.19 5.35 -9.93
C LEU A 71 -4.43 6.78 -10.39
N GLU A 72 -5.69 7.19 -10.40
CA GLU A 72 -6.07 8.57 -10.67
C GLU A 72 -5.79 9.46 -9.45
N VAL A 73 -5.21 10.63 -9.70
CA VAL A 73 -4.89 11.63 -8.68
C VAL A 73 -5.19 13.03 -9.20
N THR A 74 -5.50 13.94 -8.28
CA THR A 74 -5.55 15.37 -8.61
C THR A 74 -4.14 15.95 -8.61
N SER A 75 -3.73 16.61 -9.71
CA SER A 75 -2.46 17.34 -9.77
C SER A 75 -2.40 18.45 -8.70
N ARG A 76 -1.18 18.79 -8.27
CA ARG A 76 -0.86 19.73 -7.16
C ARG A 76 -1.47 19.34 -5.82
N THR A 77 -1.72 18.05 -5.60
CA THR A 77 -2.27 17.52 -4.35
C THR A 77 -1.30 16.50 -3.77
N ARG A 78 -1.16 16.48 -2.43
CA ARG A 78 -0.32 15.51 -1.73
C ARG A 78 -1.10 14.25 -1.44
N TYR A 79 -0.42 13.13 -1.58
CA TYR A 79 -0.99 11.82 -1.26
C TYR A 79 0.02 11.01 -0.45
N LEU A 80 -0.51 10.21 0.47
CA LEU A 80 0.17 9.03 0.98
C LEU A 80 -0.21 7.84 0.10
N VAL A 81 0.80 7.11 -0.38
CA VAL A 81 0.64 5.76 -0.95
C VAL A 81 1.12 4.77 0.08
N ARG A 82 0.34 3.72 0.32
CA ARG A 82 0.70 2.61 1.18
C ARG A 82 0.53 1.31 0.41
N ALA A 83 1.60 0.54 0.29
CA ALA A 83 1.56 -0.83 -0.22
C ALA A 83 1.82 -1.80 0.93
N THR A 84 1.13 -2.94 0.94
CA THR A 84 1.37 -3.99 1.92
C THR A 84 1.56 -5.35 1.29
N PHE A 85 2.34 -6.19 1.98
CA PHE A 85 2.78 -7.48 1.51
C PHE A 85 2.66 -8.49 2.65
N LEU A 86 1.66 -9.37 2.57
CA LEU A 86 1.54 -10.56 3.40
C LEU A 86 1.73 -11.78 2.51
N TYR A 87 2.85 -12.50 2.70
CA TYR A 87 3.23 -13.60 1.80
C TYR A 87 2.35 -14.84 1.98
N GLY A 88 2.11 -15.29 3.22
CA GLY A 88 1.28 -16.45 3.51
C GLY A 88 1.73 -17.76 2.86
N ASN A 89 2.96 -17.83 2.34
CA ASN A 89 3.51 -18.98 1.61
C ASN A 89 2.60 -19.47 0.47
N PHE A 90 1.99 -18.53 -0.27
CA PHE A 90 0.93 -18.82 -1.25
C PHE A 90 1.32 -19.79 -2.36
N ASP A 91 2.60 -19.90 -2.68
CA ASP A 91 3.17 -20.77 -3.72
C ASP A 91 3.74 -22.08 -3.16
N ASN A 92 3.63 -22.32 -1.84
CA ASN A 92 4.04 -23.54 -1.13
C ASN A 92 5.50 -23.97 -1.40
N ASN A 93 6.39 -23.04 -1.74
CA ASN A 93 7.78 -23.35 -2.06
C ASN A 93 8.76 -22.91 -0.96
N ASN A 94 8.31 -22.15 0.05
CA ASN A 94 9.13 -21.58 1.12
C ASN A 94 10.32 -20.73 0.62
N VAL A 95 10.20 -20.13 -0.56
CA VAL A 95 11.20 -19.23 -1.14
C VAL A 95 10.74 -17.81 -0.91
N TYR A 96 11.35 -17.14 0.06
CA TYR A 96 10.94 -15.79 0.41
C TYR A 96 11.19 -14.78 -0.73
N PRO A 97 10.15 -14.04 -1.17
CA PRO A 97 10.28 -13.10 -2.26
C PRO A 97 11.16 -11.90 -1.94
N LYS A 98 11.93 -11.45 -2.94
CA LYS A 98 12.66 -10.19 -2.93
C LYS A 98 12.51 -9.51 -4.29
N PHE A 99 12.00 -8.28 -4.30
CA PHE A 99 11.71 -7.52 -5.51
C PHE A 99 11.64 -6.02 -5.20
N ASP A 100 11.65 -5.18 -6.24
CA ASP A 100 11.55 -3.73 -6.08
C ASP A 100 10.13 -3.23 -6.31
N ILE A 101 9.77 -2.18 -5.57
CA ILE A 101 8.61 -1.33 -5.83
C ILE A 101 9.06 0.07 -6.27
N SER A 102 8.35 0.68 -7.20
CA SER A 102 8.64 2.01 -7.72
C SER A 102 7.39 2.88 -7.87
N LEU A 103 7.53 4.18 -7.69
CA LEU A 103 6.52 5.17 -8.04
C LEU A 103 6.90 5.81 -9.39
N GLY A 104 6.19 5.42 -10.45
CA GLY A 104 6.55 5.75 -11.81
C GLY A 104 7.94 5.18 -12.16
N ALA A 105 8.82 6.07 -12.62
CA ALA A 105 10.22 5.71 -12.93
C ALA A 105 11.13 5.69 -11.69
N THR A 106 10.68 6.23 -10.55
CA THR A 106 11.49 6.43 -9.35
C THR A 106 11.42 5.21 -8.45
N HIS A 107 12.57 4.61 -8.13
CA HIS A 107 12.65 3.52 -7.15
C HIS A 107 12.12 4.01 -5.80
N TRP A 108 11.25 3.20 -5.18
CA TRP A 108 10.67 3.51 -3.88
C TRP A 108 11.35 2.66 -2.80
N ALA A 109 11.31 1.34 -2.92
CA ALA A 109 11.92 0.43 -1.95
C ALA A 109 12.22 -0.93 -2.59
N THR A 110 13.09 -1.71 -1.93
CA THR A 110 13.23 -3.14 -2.17
C THR A 110 12.47 -3.89 -1.09
N ILE A 111 11.44 -4.64 -1.49
CA ILE A 111 10.67 -5.50 -0.61
C ILE A 111 11.48 -6.76 -0.32
N VAL A 112 11.65 -7.07 0.97
CA VAL A 112 12.36 -8.26 1.43
C VAL A 112 11.45 -9.00 2.40
N ILE A 113 10.87 -10.11 1.94
CA ILE A 113 10.12 -11.00 2.83
C ILE A 113 11.12 -11.86 3.60
N SER A 114 10.93 -11.96 4.92
CA SER A 114 11.77 -12.79 5.79
C SER A 114 10.97 -13.76 6.66
N ASP A 115 9.67 -13.53 6.79
CA ASP A 115 8.71 -14.37 7.49
C ASP A 115 7.40 -14.42 6.70
N ALA A 116 6.74 -15.59 6.67
CA ALA A 116 5.54 -15.78 5.87
C ALA A 116 4.28 -15.14 6.47
N TYR A 117 4.32 -14.80 7.76
CA TYR A 117 3.14 -14.37 8.52
C TYR A 117 3.20 -12.90 8.93
N THR A 118 4.34 -12.25 8.69
CA THR A 118 4.55 -10.84 8.96
C THR A 118 4.05 -9.99 7.79
N ILE A 119 3.33 -8.92 8.09
CA ILE A 119 2.89 -7.94 7.10
C ILE A 119 4.00 -6.90 6.92
N GLU A 120 4.61 -6.88 5.75
CA GLU A 120 5.52 -5.80 5.36
C GLU A 120 4.72 -4.62 4.81
N VAL A 121 5.13 -3.40 5.17
CA VAL A 121 4.41 -2.16 4.83
C VAL A 121 5.40 -1.14 4.29
N GLU A 122 5.12 -0.62 3.11
CA GLU A 122 5.84 0.52 2.55
C GLU A 122 4.91 1.71 2.41
N GLU A 123 5.36 2.87 2.88
CA GLU A 123 4.62 4.13 2.81
C GLU A 123 5.51 5.24 2.24
N LEU A 124 4.96 6.00 1.30
CA LEU A 124 5.56 7.27 0.86
C LEU A 124 4.51 8.37 0.78
N ILE A 125 5.01 9.61 0.81
CA ILE A 125 4.21 10.81 0.58
C ILE A 125 4.82 11.57 -0.58
N PHE A 126 4.01 11.94 -1.55
CA PHE A 126 4.47 12.65 -2.74
C PHE A 126 3.48 13.76 -3.11
N LEU A 127 3.98 14.75 -3.86
CA LEU A 127 3.13 15.73 -4.53
C LEU A 127 2.81 15.23 -5.94
N ALA A 128 1.53 15.04 -6.24
CA ALA A 128 1.10 14.67 -7.58
C ALA A 128 1.34 15.83 -8.56
N THR A 129 2.17 15.61 -9.58
CA THR A 129 2.41 16.58 -10.66
C THR A 129 1.56 16.28 -11.90
N ASN A 130 1.17 15.01 -12.08
CA ASN A 130 0.35 14.50 -13.18
C ASN A 130 -1.03 14.05 -12.68
N PRO A 131 -2.03 13.85 -13.56
CA PRO A 131 -3.36 13.36 -13.19
C PRO A 131 -3.41 11.86 -12.83
N THR A 132 -2.30 11.15 -13.02
CA THR A 132 -2.18 9.73 -12.70
C THR A 132 -0.81 9.43 -12.11
N ILE A 133 -0.74 8.41 -11.27
CA ILE A 133 0.51 7.78 -10.83
C ILE A 133 0.53 6.31 -11.19
N CYS A 134 1.73 5.72 -11.24
CA CYS A 134 1.91 4.29 -11.41
C CYS A 134 2.70 3.73 -10.22
N VAL A 135 2.17 2.71 -9.54
CA VAL A 135 2.89 1.94 -8.52
C VAL A 135 3.28 0.61 -9.14
N CYS A 136 4.57 0.37 -9.32
CA CYS A 136 5.07 -0.74 -10.12
C CYS A 136 5.91 -1.71 -9.31
N LEU A 137 5.70 -3.01 -9.52
CA LEU A 137 6.53 -4.09 -9.02
C LEU A 137 7.49 -4.54 -10.14
N SER A 138 8.76 -4.76 -9.81
CA SER A 138 9.80 -5.14 -10.78
C SER A 138 11.02 -5.78 -10.12
N ASN A 139 12.02 -6.18 -10.91
CA ASN A 139 13.33 -6.65 -10.42
C ASN A 139 13.25 -7.79 -9.38
N ALA A 140 12.45 -8.82 -9.67
CA ALA A 140 12.39 -10.01 -8.86
C ALA A 140 13.77 -10.69 -8.79
N THR A 141 14.32 -10.81 -7.59
CA THR A 141 15.59 -11.51 -7.33
C THR A 141 15.36 -12.91 -6.79
N THR A 142 14.35 -13.07 -5.91
CA THR A 142 13.89 -14.36 -5.39
C THR A 142 12.37 -14.37 -5.32
N GLY A 143 11.77 -15.55 -5.45
CA GLY A 143 10.32 -15.73 -5.40
C GLY A 143 9.55 -14.96 -6.47
N LEU A 144 8.24 -14.88 -6.31
CA LEU A 144 7.34 -14.13 -7.19
C LEU A 144 7.01 -12.78 -6.55
N PRO A 145 7.12 -11.64 -7.27
CA PRO A 145 6.61 -10.36 -6.79
C PRO A 145 5.12 -10.45 -6.53
N PHE A 146 4.65 -9.84 -5.44
CA PHE A 146 3.24 -9.84 -5.08
C PHE A 146 2.86 -8.57 -4.34
N ILE A 147 1.56 -8.34 -4.18
CA ILE A 147 1.00 -7.24 -3.39
C ILE A 147 -0.33 -7.69 -2.79
N SER A 148 -0.55 -7.37 -1.52
CA SER A 148 -1.78 -7.71 -0.79
C SER A 148 -2.75 -6.54 -0.79
N THR A 149 -2.27 -5.33 -0.50
CA THR A 149 -3.10 -4.12 -0.58
C THR A 149 -2.37 -2.94 -1.19
N LEU A 150 -3.14 -2.06 -1.82
CA LEU A 150 -2.68 -0.74 -2.26
C LEU A 150 -3.67 0.34 -1.84
N GLU A 151 -3.22 1.25 -0.99
CA GLU A 151 -4.03 2.35 -0.47
C GLU A 151 -3.47 3.69 -0.95
N LEU A 152 -4.38 4.60 -1.32
CA LEU A 152 -4.08 5.98 -1.66
C LEU A 152 -4.91 6.89 -0.77
N ARG A 153 -4.24 7.86 -0.14
CA ARG A 153 -4.86 8.78 0.80
C ARG A 153 -4.50 10.20 0.48
N LYS A 154 -5.50 11.00 0.17
CA LYS A 154 -5.36 12.43 -0.12
C LYS A 154 -5.15 13.22 1.17
N PHE A 155 -4.17 14.12 1.19
CA PHE A 155 -4.06 15.11 2.26
C PHE A 155 -4.74 16.43 1.88
N ASN A 156 -5.41 17.03 2.86
CA ASN A 156 -5.91 18.40 2.76
C ASN A 156 -4.95 19.33 3.53
N GLY A 157 -4.47 20.38 2.86
CA GLY A 157 -3.66 21.43 3.49
C GLY A 157 -2.15 21.27 3.34
N SER A 158 -1.42 21.85 4.29
CA SER A 158 0.05 22.02 4.26
C SER A 158 0.82 20.94 5.02
N ILE A 159 0.16 19.88 5.46
CA ILE A 159 0.83 18.75 6.11
C ILE A 159 1.80 18.14 5.09
N TYR A 160 3.04 17.92 5.50
CA TYR A 160 4.14 17.45 4.65
C TYR A 160 4.53 18.37 3.49
N LEU A 161 4.16 19.65 3.53
CA LEU A 161 4.72 20.64 2.64
C LEU A 161 6.24 20.73 2.85
N THR A 162 7.00 20.51 1.79
CA THR A 162 8.45 20.74 1.80
C THR A 162 8.86 21.55 0.57
N GLN A 163 10.02 22.20 0.63
CA GLN A 163 10.55 22.97 -0.51
C GLN A 163 10.94 22.08 -1.71
N PHE A 164 11.08 20.77 -1.49
CA PHE A 164 11.62 19.82 -2.47
C PHE A 164 10.62 18.75 -2.92
N GLU A 165 9.34 18.87 -2.54
CA GLU A 165 8.28 17.89 -2.85
C GLU A 165 7.96 17.73 -4.34
N ASN A 166 8.42 18.65 -5.19
CA ASN A 166 8.32 18.51 -6.66
C ASN A 166 9.39 17.58 -7.25
N GLN A 167 10.43 17.26 -6.47
CA GLN A 167 11.59 16.47 -6.92
C GLN A 167 11.71 15.15 -6.15
N PHE A 168 11.31 15.13 -4.89
CA PHE A 168 11.45 13.98 -4.00
C PHE A 168 10.11 13.63 -3.36
N PHE A 169 9.94 12.35 -3.09
CA PHE A 169 8.92 11.87 -2.15
C PHE A 169 9.53 11.81 -0.74
N LEU A 170 8.67 11.65 0.25
CA LEU A 170 9.07 11.37 1.61
C LEU A 170 8.79 9.92 1.94
N SER A 171 9.78 9.19 2.43
CA SER A 171 9.59 7.82 2.92
C SER A 171 9.25 7.83 4.40
N VAL A 172 8.40 6.91 4.84
CA VAL A 172 8.12 6.77 6.27
C VAL A 172 9.30 6.10 6.95
N SER A 173 9.82 6.75 8.00
CA SER A 173 10.89 6.16 8.82
C SER A 173 10.33 5.46 10.06
N ALA A 174 9.39 6.09 10.76
CA ALA A 174 8.73 5.51 11.91
C ALA A 174 7.38 6.19 12.14
N ARG A 175 6.43 5.45 12.71
CA ARG A 175 5.22 5.99 13.32
C ARG A 175 5.13 5.48 14.73
N ILE A 176 5.13 6.39 15.70
CA ILE A 176 5.15 6.02 17.11
C ILE A 176 3.91 6.61 17.78
N ASN A 177 3.09 5.73 18.33
CA ASN A 177 1.94 6.10 19.14
C ASN A 177 2.30 5.98 20.62
N PHE A 178 2.71 7.09 21.24
CA PHE A 178 3.07 7.09 22.65
C PHE A 178 1.81 7.00 23.54
N GLY A 179 1.81 6.05 24.47
CA GLY A 179 0.73 5.90 25.46
C GLY A 179 -0.50 5.15 24.96
N ALA A 180 -0.37 4.35 23.90
CA ALA A 180 -1.44 3.47 23.43
C ALA A 180 -1.69 2.31 24.40
N ASP A 181 -2.97 1.97 24.60
CA ASP A 181 -3.36 0.80 25.41
C ASP A 181 -3.04 -0.54 24.70
N ASN A 182 -2.84 -0.50 23.38
CA ASN A 182 -2.49 -1.65 22.57
C ASN A 182 -1.61 -1.26 21.36
N GLU A 183 -1.14 -2.25 20.61
CA GLU A 183 -0.29 -2.07 19.42
C GLU A 183 -1.10 -1.84 18.14
N ASP A 184 -2.43 -1.69 18.24
CA ASP A 184 -3.25 -1.52 17.04
C ASP A 184 -2.87 -0.20 16.34
N PRO A 185 -2.63 -0.23 15.02
CA PRO A 185 -2.30 0.98 14.29
C PRO A 185 -3.51 1.91 14.32
N ILE A 186 -3.32 3.15 14.80
CA ILE A 186 -4.31 4.21 14.61
C ILE A 186 -4.44 4.46 13.11
N ARG A 187 -5.58 4.06 12.55
CA ARG A 187 -5.98 4.37 11.18
C ARG A 187 -7.09 5.43 11.22
N TYR A 188 -6.96 6.44 10.35
CA TYR A 188 -7.93 7.53 10.08
C TYR A 188 -9.00 7.76 11.16
N ALA A 189 -8.66 8.50 12.20
CA ALA A 189 -9.62 9.37 12.88
C ALA A 189 -9.61 10.74 12.18
N PRO A 190 -10.76 11.41 12.00
CA PRO A 190 -10.87 12.68 11.26
C PRO A 190 -9.90 13.79 11.73
N ASP A 191 -9.38 13.68 12.96
CA ASP A 191 -8.56 14.71 13.58
C ASP A 191 -7.08 14.31 13.80
N PHE A 192 -6.63 13.13 13.33
CA PHE A 192 -5.26 12.70 13.60
C PHE A 192 -4.28 13.04 12.46
N GLN A 193 -3.42 14.02 12.72
CA GLN A 193 -2.34 14.42 11.83
C GLN A 193 -1.05 13.69 12.21
N ILE A 194 -0.52 12.90 11.27
CA ILE A 194 0.72 12.16 11.44
C ILE A 194 1.89 13.16 11.55
N ARG A 195 2.72 12.96 12.58
CA ARG A 195 4.00 13.65 12.76
C ARG A 195 5.10 12.59 12.68
N ASP A 196 6.19 12.97 12.04
CA ASP A 196 7.40 12.18 11.79
C ASP A 196 7.40 11.41 10.45
N VAL A 197 8.04 12.04 9.48
CA VAL A 197 8.35 11.51 8.16
C VAL A 197 9.77 11.96 7.85
N THR A 198 10.62 11.03 7.42
CA THR A 198 12.02 11.34 7.12
C THR A 198 12.18 11.56 5.62
N VAL A 199 12.92 12.60 5.26
CA VAL A 199 13.31 12.85 3.87
C VAL A 199 14.41 11.85 3.52
N THR A 200 14.13 10.89 2.63
CA THR A 200 15.18 10.09 1.98
C THR A 200 15.07 10.34 0.49
N GLY A 201 16.15 10.87 -0.09
CA GLY A 201 16.25 11.30 -1.49
C GLY A 201 16.69 10.20 -2.45
#